data_AF-A0AAW4WRB0-F1
#
_entry.id   AF-A0AAW4WRB0-F1
#
_cell.length_a   1.000
_cell.length_b   1.000
_cell.length_c   1.000
_cell.angle_alpha   90.00
_cell.angle_beta   90.00
_cell.angle_gamma   90.00
#
_symmetry.space_group_name_H-M   'P 1'
#
loop_
_entity.id
_entity.type
_entity.pdbx_description
1 polymer ?
#
loop_
_entity_poly.entity_id
_entity_poly.type
_entity_poly.pdbx_seq_one_letter_code
_entity_poly.pdbx_strand_id
1 'polypeptide(L)' 'ADPVTAAIQRQALARGMRIPDDIFMFGYDGTFLAEAVFPPLPTVAQPYDQIAKTVVDVLMKKINGEKLE' A
#
# COMPACT_ATOMS: atom_id res chain seq x y z
N ALA A 1 -2.94 -3.05 -2.64
CA ALA A 1 -2.45 -2.22 -3.75
C ALA A 1 -2.78 -0.77 -3.43
N ASP A 2 -2.03 0.13 -4.02
CA ASP A 2 -2.17 1.57 -3.89
C ASP A 2 -2.73 2.18 -5.20
N PRO A 3 -3.15 3.45 -5.18
CA PRO A 3 -3.71 4.13 -6.36
C PRO A 3 -2.74 4.21 -7.55
N VAL A 4 -1.42 4.26 -7.29
CA VAL A 4 -0.41 4.39 -8.35
C VAL A 4 -0.32 3.07 -9.13
N THR A 5 -0.24 1.95 -8.43
CA THR A 5 -0.19 0.62 -9.06
C THR A 5 -1.48 0.32 -9.84
N ALA A 6 -2.65 0.71 -9.30
CA ALA A 6 -3.92 0.59 -10.02
C ALA A 6 -3.98 1.45 -11.29
N ALA A 7 -3.42 2.67 -11.25
CA ALA A 7 -3.34 3.53 -12.43
C ALA A 7 -2.44 2.94 -13.52
N ILE A 8 -1.30 2.36 -13.14
CA ILE A 8 -0.37 1.67 -14.05
C ILE A 8 -1.05 0.45 -14.68
N GLN A 9 -1.72 -0.38 -13.87
CA GLN A 9 -2.49 -1.53 -14.35
C GLN A 9 -3.51 -1.12 -15.42
N ARG A 10 -4.28 -0.07 -15.16
CA ARG A 10 -5.28 0.44 -16.11
C ARG A 10 -4.65 0.80 -17.46
N GLN A 11 -3.48 1.45 -17.46
CA GLN A 11 -2.79 1.83 -18.69
C GLN A 11 -2.15 0.64 -19.41
N ALA A 12 -1.59 -0.33 -18.68
CA ALA A 12 -1.04 -1.55 -19.27
C ALA A 12 -2.15 -2.35 -19.98
N LEU A 13 -3.30 -2.54 -19.33
CA LEU A 13 -4.46 -3.21 -19.91
C LEU A 13 -5.01 -2.44 -21.13
N ALA A 14 -5.09 -1.11 -21.06
CA ALA A 14 -5.51 -0.28 -22.19
C ALA A 14 -4.58 -0.39 -23.42
N ARG A 15 -3.32 -0.81 -23.21
CA ARG A 15 -2.33 -1.09 -24.27
C ARG A 15 -2.34 -2.54 -24.73
N GLY A 16 -3.26 -3.37 -24.23
CA GLY A 16 -3.37 -4.77 -24.58
C GLY A 16 -2.31 -5.67 -23.94
N MET A 17 -1.60 -5.20 -22.93
CA MET A 17 -0.63 -6.02 -22.19
C MET A 17 -1.35 -7.01 -21.28
N ARG A 18 -0.83 -8.23 -21.17
CA ARG A 18 -1.32 -9.25 -20.24
C ARG A 18 -0.61 -9.13 -18.91
N ILE A 19 -1.39 -9.25 -17.84
CA ILE A 19 -0.89 -9.24 -16.47
C ILE A 19 -1.28 -10.60 -15.88
N PRO A 20 -0.32 -11.40 -15.39
CA PRO A 20 1.09 -11.08 -15.18
C PRO A 20 2.04 -11.38 -16.35
N ASP A 21 1.57 -11.97 -17.46
CA ASP A 21 2.45 -12.60 -18.46
C ASP A 21 3.46 -11.64 -19.13
N ASP A 22 3.01 -10.44 -19.50
CA ASP A 22 3.85 -9.45 -20.21
C ASP A 22 4.46 -8.45 -19.22
N ILE A 23 3.76 -8.18 -18.12
CA ILE A 23 4.24 -7.33 -17.03
C ILE A 23 3.71 -7.83 -15.70
N PHE A 24 4.65 -8.19 -14.82
CA PHE A 24 4.36 -8.43 -13.42
C PHE A 24 4.32 -7.10 -12.68
N MET A 25 3.36 -6.96 -11.77
CA MET A 25 3.20 -5.76 -10.95
C MET A 25 2.77 -6.12 -9.55
N PHE A 26 3.20 -5.31 -8.61
CA PHE A 26 2.99 -5.51 -7.19
C PHE A 26 2.81 -4.14 -6.53
N GLY A 27 1.77 -3.98 -5.73
CA GLY A 27 1.45 -2.72 -5.06
C GLY A 27 1.93 -2.66 -3.62
N TYR A 28 1.90 -1.48 -3.03
CA TYR A 28 2.11 -1.27 -1.60
C TYR A 28 0.78 -0.90 -0.91
N ASP A 29 0.81 -0.60 0.39
CA ASP A 29 -0.32 -0.26 1.26
C ASP A 29 -1.27 -1.42 1.64
N GLY A 30 -1.58 -2.32 0.72
CA GLY A 30 -2.59 -3.37 0.94
C GLY A 30 -3.99 -2.85 1.22
N THR A 31 -4.35 -1.70 0.62
CA THR A 31 -5.72 -1.18 0.70
C THR A 31 -6.71 -2.07 -0.06
N PHE A 32 -8.02 -1.81 0.12
CA PHE A 32 -9.11 -2.48 -0.60
C PHE A 32 -8.95 -2.46 -2.13
N LEU A 33 -8.16 -1.52 -2.68
CA LEU A 33 -7.85 -1.47 -4.11
C LEU A 33 -7.15 -2.72 -4.62
N ALA A 34 -6.46 -3.49 -3.76
CA ALA A 34 -5.83 -4.75 -4.16
C ALA A 34 -6.81 -5.74 -4.81
N GLU A 35 -8.02 -5.79 -4.26
CA GLU A 35 -9.07 -6.73 -4.63
C GLU A 35 -10.09 -6.10 -5.59
N ALA A 36 -10.25 -4.78 -5.55
CA ALA A 36 -11.24 -4.07 -6.34
C ALA A 36 -10.88 -3.93 -7.84
N VAL A 37 -9.62 -4.14 -8.20
CA VAL A 37 -9.13 -4.07 -9.58
C VAL A 37 -9.04 -5.46 -10.22
N PHE A 38 -9.06 -5.51 -11.57
CA PHE A 38 -8.94 -6.76 -12.31
C PHE A 38 -7.77 -6.71 -13.32
N PRO A 39 -6.88 -7.72 -13.34
CA PRO A 39 -6.78 -8.81 -12.36
C PRO A 39 -6.43 -8.31 -10.94
N PRO A 40 -6.75 -9.03 -9.86
CA PRO A 40 -6.36 -8.63 -8.50
C PRO A 40 -4.84 -8.44 -8.40
N LEU A 41 -4.43 -7.40 -7.67
CA LEU A 41 -3.02 -7.02 -7.56
C LEU A 41 -2.39 -7.57 -6.28
N PRO A 42 -1.28 -8.34 -6.39
CA PRO A 42 -0.52 -8.74 -5.23
C PRO A 42 0.08 -7.49 -4.56
N THR A 43 0.17 -7.50 -3.23
CA THR A 43 0.55 -6.30 -2.48
C THR A 43 1.14 -6.61 -1.11
N VAL A 44 1.98 -5.73 -0.59
CA VAL A 44 2.35 -5.70 0.83
C VAL A 44 1.30 -4.88 1.55
N ALA A 45 0.60 -5.50 2.50
CA ALA A 45 -0.28 -4.80 3.42
C ALA A 45 0.52 -4.17 4.55
N GLN A 46 0.38 -2.84 4.69
CA GLN A 46 1.05 -2.13 5.77
C GLN A 46 0.33 -2.40 7.10
N PRO A 47 1.06 -2.62 8.21
CA PRO A 47 0.47 -2.83 9.52
C PRO A 47 0.03 -1.49 10.12
N TYR A 48 -0.96 -0.84 9.51
CA TYR A 48 -1.39 0.53 9.89
C TYR A 48 -1.78 0.64 11.36
N ASP A 49 -2.37 -0.39 11.96
CA ASP A 49 -2.69 -0.42 13.39
C ASP A 49 -1.45 -0.28 14.27
N GLN A 50 -0.36 -0.97 13.90
CA GLN A 50 0.90 -0.90 14.64
C GLN A 50 1.57 0.46 14.43
N ILE A 51 1.58 0.97 13.19
CA ILE A 51 2.11 2.29 12.88
C ILE A 51 1.37 3.37 13.68
N ALA A 52 0.03 3.34 13.67
CA ALA A 52 -0.80 4.30 14.40
C ALA A 52 -0.52 4.23 15.91
N LYS A 53 -0.45 3.03 16.49
CA LYS A 53 -0.08 2.84 17.89
C LYS A 53 1.29 3.45 18.20
N THR A 54 2.31 3.13 17.41
CA THR A 54 3.66 3.68 17.61
C THR A 54 3.69 5.20 17.49
N VAL A 55 2.97 5.78 16.53
CA VAL A 55 2.87 7.24 16.37
C VAL A 55 2.25 7.90 17.60
N VAL A 56 1.15 7.34 18.12
CA VAL A 56 0.51 7.84 19.33
C VAL A 56 1.44 7.70 20.54
N ASP A 57 2.09 6.55 20.71
CA ASP A 57 3.04 6.31 21.79
C ASP A 57 4.18 7.34 21.76
N VAL A 58 4.78 7.58 20.60
CA VAL A 58 5.85 8.58 20.41
C VAL A 58 5.35 9.99 20.69
N LEU A 59 4.13 10.33 20.25
CA LEU A 59 3.54 11.64 20.50
C LEU A 59 3.31 11.88 22.00
N MET A 60 2.77 10.89 22.72
CA MET A 60 2.53 10.98 24.16
C MET A 60 3.84 11.16 24.94
N LYS A 61 4.87 10.38 24.62
CA LYS A 61 6.21 10.55 25.19
C LYS A 61 6.74 11.96 25.01
N LYS A 62 6.58 12.52 23.80
CA LYS A 62 7.02 13.88 23.48
C LYS A 62 6.24 14.94 24.28
N ILE A 63 4.94 14.79 24.43
CA ILE A 63 4.08 15.68 25.24
C ILE A 63 4.52 15.65 26.72
N ASN A 64 4.90 14.48 27.22
CA ASN A 64 5.37 14.29 28.59
C ASN A 64 6.82 14.74 28.82
N GLY A 65 7.54 15.20 27.79
CA GLY A 65 8.95 15.58 27.89
C GLY A 65 9.91 14.39 28.05
N GLU A 66 9.47 13.18 27.69
CA GLU A 66 10.32 11.99 27.71
C GLU A 66 11.32 12.02 26.55
N LYS A 67 12.48 11.41 26.76
CA LYS A 67 13.48 11.26 25.69
C LYS A 67 12.99 10.22 24.68
N LEU A 68 12.94 10.61 23.40
CA LEU A 68 12.70 9.68 22.30
C LEU A 68 14.03 8.99 21.96
N GLU A 69 14.02 7.67 21.88
CA GLU A 69 15.11 6.83 21.35
C GLU A 69 14.84 6.48 19.89
#